data_AF-A0A117KX57-F1
#
_entry.id   AF-A0A117KX57-F1
#
_cell.length_a   1.000
_cell.length_b   1.000
_cell.length_c   1.000
_cell.angle_alpha   90.00
_cell.angle_beta   90.00
_cell.angle_gamma   90.00
#
_symmetry.space_group_name_H-M   'P 1'
#
loop_
_entity.id
_entity.type
_entity.pdbx_description
1 polymer ?
#
loop_
_entity_poly.entity_id
_entity_poly.type
_entity_poly.pdbx_seq_one_letter_code
_entity_poly.pdbx_strand_id
1 'polypeptide(L)'
;MKRVVFAVLLAFALIAVPFAAAGSAATYTVQPGDTLYLIGKKFNISYTEIQKANNLKSSYIYPGQVLTIPEKSGQNAGYFLYTVKRGDTLFLIGQRFGVNYRDIMSFNGIWSSTIYPGQVLKIPTTRNATASRGLSLSWRDIELMARVVSAEAKGEPFVGQVAVAAVILNRLKSPLFPNTIPGIIYQPWAFTAVYDGQINAPPTSSAYEAVAAALRGWDPTGGALYYWNPAKATNTWVWTRQITAVIGNHIFAR
;
A
#
# COMPACT_ATOMS: atom_id res chain seq x y z
N MET A 1 -13.51 -32.00 -77.91
CA MET A 1 -12.15 -31.53 -77.55
C MET A 1 -12.16 -31.17 -76.07
N LYS A 2 -11.64 -32.05 -75.20
CA LYS A 2 -11.73 -31.90 -73.73
C LYS A 2 -10.49 -31.13 -73.24
N ARG A 3 -10.71 -29.94 -72.66
CA ARG A 3 -9.64 -29.12 -72.06
C ARG A 3 -9.24 -29.74 -70.72
N VAL A 4 -7.98 -30.13 -70.59
CA VAL A 4 -7.37 -30.60 -69.33
C VAL A 4 -6.92 -29.36 -68.56
N VAL A 5 -7.49 -29.13 -67.39
CA VAL A 5 -7.10 -28.05 -66.46
C VAL A 5 -6.06 -28.62 -65.49
N PHE A 6 -4.83 -28.10 -65.54
CA PHE A 6 -3.82 -28.35 -64.51
C PHE A 6 -4.17 -27.51 -63.28
N ALA A 7 -4.62 -28.16 -62.21
CA ALA A 7 -4.75 -27.55 -60.90
C ALA A 7 -3.34 -27.41 -60.28
N VAL A 8 -2.80 -26.18 -60.31
CA VAL A 8 -1.59 -25.83 -59.55
C VAL A 8 -2.01 -25.63 -58.10
N LEU A 9 -1.79 -26.64 -57.27
CA LEU A 9 -1.86 -26.53 -55.81
C LEU A 9 -0.65 -25.71 -55.33
N LEU A 10 -0.86 -24.41 -55.14
CA LEU A 10 0.12 -23.55 -54.46
C LEU A 10 0.04 -23.85 -52.96
N ALA A 11 0.90 -24.74 -52.48
CA ALA A 11 1.08 -24.97 -51.05
C ALA A 11 1.73 -23.71 -50.44
N PHE A 12 0.94 -22.87 -49.78
CA PHE A 12 1.48 -21.85 -48.89
C PHE A 12 2.08 -22.58 -47.68
N ALA A 13 3.40 -22.76 -47.70
CA ALA A 13 4.14 -23.11 -46.51
C ALA A 13 3.87 -22.04 -45.45
N LEU A 14 3.20 -22.44 -44.37
CA LEU A 14 3.03 -21.62 -43.18
C LEU A 14 4.43 -21.49 -42.57
N ILE A 15 5.16 -20.45 -42.96
CA ILE A 15 6.37 -20.05 -42.24
C ILE A 15 5.90 -19.60 -40.88
N ALA A 16 5.99 -20.49 -39.90
CA ALA A 16 5.85 -20.14 -38.49
C ALA A 16 7.00 -19.20 -38.16
N VAL A 17 6.77 -17.90 -38.33
CA VAL A 17 7.65 -16.87 -37.80
C VAL A 17 7.60 -17.06 -36.27
N PRO A 18 8.74 -17.29 -35.60
CA PRO A 18 8.72 -17.37 -34.14
C PRO A 18 8.22 -16.01 -33.64
N PHE A 19 7.00 -15.99 -33.12
CA PHE A 19 6.49 -14.83 -32.40
C PHE A 19 7.34 -14.75 -31.13
N ALA A 20 8.37 -13.92 -31.16
CA ALA A 20 9.05 -13.52 -29.94
C ALA A 20 7.96 -12.98 -29.00
N ALA A 21 7.86 -13.55 -27.81
CA ALA A 21 6.98 -13.07 -26.76
C ALA A 21 7.39 -11.63 -26.43
N ALA A 22 6.78 -10.66 -27.11
CA ALA A 22 6.86 -9.27 -26.73
C ALA A 22 6.18 -9.15 -25.36
N GLY A 23 6.92 -8.65 -24.37
CA GLY A 23 6.39 -8.38 -23.04
C GLY A 23 5.08 -7.61 -23.11
N SER A 24 4.22 -7.84 -22.12
CA SER A 24 2.86 -7.28 -22.03
C SER A 24 2.88 -5.74 -22.02
N ALA A 25 2.97 -5.12 -23.19
CA ALA A 25 2.96 -3.67 -23.32
C ALA A 25 1.56 -3.13 -22.98
N ALA A 26 1.48 -2.24 -21.99
CA ALA A 26 0.24 -1.56 -21.66
C ALA A 26 -0.18 -0.65 -22.82
N THR A 27 -1.47 -0.63 -23.16
CA THR A 27 -2.00 0.31 -24.15
C THR A 27 -2.64 1.51 -23.47
N TYR A 28 -2.61 2.67 -24.14
CA TYR A 28 -3.20 3.91 -23.66
C TYR A 28 -3.97 4.62 -24.77
N THR A 29 -5.25 4.90 -24.53
CA THR A 29 -6.08 5.70 -25.44
C THR A 29 -5.90 7.18 -25.14
N VAL A 30 -5.36 7.91 -26.12
CA VAL A 30 -5.09 9.36 -26.05
C VAL A 30 -6.38 10.12 -25.76
N GLN A 31 -6.32 11.02 -24.78
CA GLN A 31 -7.44 11.89 -24.38
C GLN A 31 -7.29 13.29 -24.99
N PRO A 32 -8.39 14.08 -25.10
CA PRO A 32 -8.29 15.49 -25.45
C PRO A 32 -7.30 16.24 -24.55
N GLY A 33 -6.30 16.89 -25.16
CA GLY A 33 -5.25 17.64 -24.46
C GLY A 33 -3.98 16.84 -24.11
N ASP A 34 -3.93 15.55 -24.42
CA ASP A 34 -2.71 14.76 -24.24
C ASP A 34 -1.60 15.14 -25.22
N THR A 35 -0.36 15.00 -24.77
CA THR A 35 0.85 15.03 -25.62
C THR A 35 1.72 13.83 -25.30
N LEU A 36 2.58 13.38 -26.23
CA LEU A 36 3.53 12.29 -25.93
C LEU A 36 4.42 12.60 -24.72
N TYR A 37 4.71 13.88 -24.46
CA TYR A 37 5.45 14.30 -23.28
C TYR A 37 4.65 14.08 -21.99
N LEU A 38 3.38 14.48 -21.94
CA LEU A 38 2.52 14.30 -20.77
C LEU A 38 2.23 12.81 -20.51
N ILE A 39 2.01 12.04 -21.56
CA ILE A 39 1.85 10.59 -21.49
C ILE A 39 3.16 9.95 -21.01
N GLY A 40 4.29 10.32 -21.59
CA GLY A 40 5.61 9.86 -21.15
C GLY A 40 5.87 10.14 -19.67
N LYS A 41 5.54 11.35 -19.20
CA LYS A 41 5.62 11.72 -17.80
C LYS A 41 4.70 10.87 -16.91
N LYS A 42 3.48 10.57 -17.38
CA LYS A 42 2.50 9.74 -16.66
C LYS A 42 2.98 8.30 -16.49
N PHE A 43 3.63 7.75 -17.51
CA PHE A 43 4.12 6.37 -17.51
C PHE A 43 5.64 6.25 -17.24
N ASN A 44 6.29 7.37 -16.90
CA ASN A 44 7.72 7.46 -16.63
C ASN A 44 8.63 6.91 -17.76
N ILE A 45 8.22 7.15 -19.00
CA ILE A 45 8.89 6.74 -20.25
C ILE A 45 9.18 8.00 -21.05
N SER A 46 10.28 8.06 -21.79
CA SER A 46 10.52 9.23 -22.62
C SER A 46 9.48 9.31 -23.75
N TYR A 47 9.14 10.52 -24.16
CA TYR A 47 8.25 10.68 -25.32
C TYR A 47 8.87 10.01 -26.57
N THR A 48 10.20 9.95 -26.69
CA THR A 48 10.91 9.31 -27.80
C THR A 48 10.80 7.79 -27.77
N GLU A 49 10.75 7.17 -26.58
CA GLU A 49 10.51 5.74 -26.43
C GLU A 49 9.08 5.38 -26.84
N ILE A 50 8.08 6.14 -26.40
CA ILE A 50 6.69 5.97 -26.84
C ILE A 50 6.58 6.16 -28.35
N GLN A 51 7.24 7.19 -28.88
CA GLN A 51 7.24 7.49 -30.32
C GLN A 51 7.82 6.31 -31.14
N LYS A 52 8.96 5.76 -30.71
CA LYS A 52 9.59 4.59 -31.34
C LYS A 52 8.71 3.35 -31.25
N ALA A 53 8.15 3.05 -30.08
CA ALA A 53 7.30 1.87 -29.86
C ALA A 53 6.02 1.87 -30.70
N ASN A 54 5.55 3.05 -31.09
CA ASN A 54 4.35 3.22 -31.93
C ASN A 54 4.67 3.53 -33.38
N ASN A 55 5.93 3.42 -33.81
CA ASN A 55 6.38 3.76 -35.16
C ASN A 55 5.93 5.15 -35.63
N LEU A 56 5.85 6.11 -34.70
CA LEU A 56 5.39 7.47 -34.99
C LEU A 56 6.52 8.29 -35.62
N LYS A 57 6.25 8.91 -36.77
CA LYS A 57 7.21 9.79 -37.46
C LYS A 57 7.34 11.18 -36.82
N SER A 58 6.40 11.56 -35.95
CA SER A 58 6.38 12.84 -35.24
C SER A 58 5.79 12.67 -33.84
N SER A 59 5.80 13.75 -33.04
CA SER A 59 5.20 13.77 -31.71
C SER A 59 3.69 14.08 -31.70
N TYR A 60 3.07 14.23 -32.88
CA TYR A 60 1.65 14.50 -33.01
C TYR A 60 0.84 13.22 -32.73
N ILE A 61 -0.18 13.37 -31.90
CA ILE A 61 -1.13 12.32 -31.52
C ILE A 61 -2.54 12.90 -31.52
N TYR A 62 -3.54 12.06 -31.76
CA TYR A 62 -4.95 12.46 -31.83
C TYR A 62 -5.77 11.84 -30.70
N PRO A 63 -6.74 12.55 -30.13
CA PRO A 63 -7.69 11.95 -29.20
C PRO A 63 -8.35 10.69 -29.79
N GLY A 64 -8.44 9.63 -28.99
CA GLY A 64 -8.92 8.31 -29.41
C GLY A 64 -7.85 7.39 -30.00
N GLN A 65 -6.65 7.90 -30.32
CA GLN A 65 -5.55 7.08 -30.79
C GLN A 65 -5.08 6.13 -29.66
N VAL A 66 -4.89 4.86 -29.98
CA VAL A 66 -4.34 3.88 -29.03
C VAL A 66 -2.83 3.80 -29.22
N LEU A 67 -2.08 4.07 -28.16
CA LEU A 67 -0.63 3.96 -28.12
C LEU A 67 -0.21 2.74 -27.31
N THR A 68 0.73 1.98 -27.83
CA THR A 68 1.56 1.03 -27.09
C THR A 68 2.50 1.81 -26.20
N ILE A 69 2.38 1.65 -24.89
CA ILE A 69 3.29 2.26 -23.93
C ILE A 69 4.38 1.23 -23.62
N PRO A 70 5.60 1.39 -24.18
CA PRO A 70 6.65 0.41 -23.99
C PRO A 70 7.09 0.42 -22.54
N GLU A 71 7.32 -0.75 -21.95
CA GLU A 71 8.05 -0.77 -20.69
C GLU A 71 9.44 -0.15 -20.91
N LYS A 72 9.84 0.75 -20.02
CA LYS A 72 11.09 1.51 -20.14
C LYS A 72 12.23 0.52 -20.41
N SER A 73 12.85 0.65 -21.59
CA SER A 73 13.85 -0.29 -22.07
C SER A 73 15.16 -0.02 -21.34
N GLY A 74 15.24 -0.59 -20.15
CA GLY A 74 16.29 -0.35 -19.17
C GLY A 74 15.98 -1.11 -17.89
N GLN A 75 15.91 -2.43 -18.00
CA GLN A 75 15.88 -3.41 -16.91
C GLN A 75 14.58 -3.46 -16.07
N ASN A 76 14.16 -4.71 -15.85
CA ASN A 76 13.39 -5.18 -14.70
C ASN A 76 14.08 -4.77 -13.38
N ALA A 77 14.08 -3.49 -13.04
CA ALA A 77 14.61 -3.06 -11.76
C ALA A 77 13.62 -3.38 -10.64
N GLY A 78 12.33 -3.55 -10.96
CA GLY A 78 11.27 -3.72 -9.98
C GLY A 78 11.02 -2.45 -9.16
N TYR A 79 11.48 -1.28 -9.63
CA TYR A 79 11.27 0.04 -9.02
C TYR A 79 11.36 1.20 -10.03
N PHE A 80 10.88 2.39 -9.65
CA PHE A 80 11.14 3.68 -10.29
C PHE A 80 11.76 4.67 -9.29
N LEU A 81 12.32 5.80 -9.76
CA LEU A 81 12.91 6.81 -8.87
C LEU A 81 11.92 7.94 -8.55
N TYR A 82 11.87 8.36 -7.29
CA TYR A 82 11.05 9.46 -6.81
C TYR A 82 11.88 10.45 -5.99
N THR A 83 11.85 11.73 -6.36
CA THR A 83 12.45 12.80 -5.57
C THR A 83 11.47 13.31 -4.52
N VAL A 84 11.83 13.16 -3.25
CA VAL A 84 11.07 13.62 -2.09
C VAL A 84 10.83 15.13 -2.18
N LYS A 85 9.59 15.55 -1.99
CA LYS A 85 9.15 16.95 -1.99
C LYS A 85 8.93 17.43 -0.56
N ARG A 86 8.89 18.75 -0.37
CA ARG A 86 8.52 19.35 0.92
C ARG A 86 7.13 18.84 1.34
N GLY A 87 7.04 18.27 2.54
CA GLY A 87 5.81 17.70 3.08
C GLY A 87 5.55 16.23 2.73
N ASP A 88 6.41 15.59 1.94
CA ASP A 88 6.32 14.15 1.74
C ASP A 88 6.75 13.37 2.98
N THR A 89 6.11 12.21 3.16
CA THR A 89 6.56 11.15 4.07
C THR A 89 6.65 9.85 3.27
N LEU A 90 7.43 8.87 3.72
CA LEU A 90 7.47 7.55 3.06
C LEU A 90 6.07 6.93 2.96
N PHE A 91 5.22 7.22 3.93
CA PHE A 91 3.81 6.87 3.94
C PHE A 91 3.04 7.48 2.76
N LEU A 92 3.07 8.81 2.60
CA LEU A 92 2.35 9.51 1.52
C LEU A 92 2.88 9.14 0.14
N ILE A 93 4.18 8.86 0.03
CA ILE A 93 4.82 8.37 -1.19
C ILE A 93 4.31 6.96 -1.49
N GLY A 94 4.34 6.05 -0.52
CA GLY A 94 3.82 4.69 -0.68
C GLY A 94 2.35 4.68 -1.09
N GLN A 95 1.52 5.52 -0.46
CA GLN A 95 0.11 5.71 -0.81
C GLN A 95 -0.06 6.18 -2.26
N ARG A 96 0.72 7.18 -2.70
CA ARG A 96 0.64 7.71 -4.07
C ARG A 96 0.92 6.65 -5.13
N PHE A 97 1.78 5.68 -4.80
CA PHE A 97 2.30 4.72 -5.76
C PHE A 97 1.84 3.27 -5.51
N GLY A 98 0.96 3.06 -4.54
CA GLY A 98 0.40 1.74 -4.24
C GLY A 98 1.43 0.75 -3.69
N VAL A 99 2.42 1.21 -2.94
CA VAL A 99 3.45 0.37 -2.32
C VAL A 99 3.54 0.59 -0.82
N ASN A 100 3.96 -0.42 -0.07
CA ASN A 100 4.16 -0.27 1.36
C ASN A 100 5.36 0.65 1.61
N TYR A 101 5.24 1.59 2.57
CA TYR A 101 6.36 2.45 2.93
C TYR A 101 7.57 1.65 3.45
N ARG A 102 7.34 0.46 4.04
CA ARG A 102 8.41 -0.46 4.45
C ARG A 102 9.09 -1.14 3.27
N ASP A 103 8.36 -1.40 2.20
CA ASP A 103 8.95 -1.89 0.96
C ASP A 103 9.84 -0.78 0.39
N ILE A 104 9.39 0.47 0.40
CA ILE A 104 10.25 1.62 0.05
C ILE A 104 11.49 1.68 0.95
N MET A 105 11.35 1.56 2.28
CA MET A 105 12.48 1.60 3.21
C MET A 105 13.50 0.50 2.94
N SER A 106 13.05 -0.75 2.87
CA SER A 106 13.90 -1.92 2.63
C SER A 106 14.59 -1.85 1.27
N PHE A 107 13.88 -1.41 0.23
CA PHE A 107 14.42 -1.25 -1.12
C PHE A 107 15.49 -0.15 -1.22
N ASN A 108 15.49 0.81 -0.29
CA ASN A 108 16.44 1.91 -0.23
C ASN A 108 17.49 1.77 0.88
N GLY A 109 17.48 0.67 1.65
CA GLY A 109 18.38 0.49 2.79
C GLY A 109 18.19 1.54 3.90
N ILE A 110 16.96 2.05 4.06
CA ILE A 110 16.62 3.08 5.04
C ILE A 110 16.06 2.42 6.29
N TRP A 111 16.65 2.73 7.44
CA TRP A 111 16.27 2.14 8.74
C TRP A 111 15.28 3.00 9.54
N SER A 112 15.10 4.26 9.14
CA SER A 112 14.20 5.25 9.75
C SER A 112 13.15 5.72 8.74
N SER A 113 11.98 6.13 9.23
CA SER A 113 10.92 6.73 8.38
C SER A 113 11.26 8.15 7.90
N THR A 114 12.35 8.74 8.42
CA THR A 114 12.79 10.10 8.11
C THR A 114 13.34 10.20 6.70
N ILE A 115 12.82 11.16 5.93
CA ILE A 115 13.27 11.51 4.58
C ILE A 115 13.38 13.02 4.44
N TYR A 116 14.22 13.48 3.53
CA TYR A 116 14.48 14.91 3.32
C TYR A 116 14.05 15.36 1.91
N PRO A 117 13.48 16.57 1.76
CA PRO A 117 13.23 17.13 0.43
C PRO A 117 14.49 17.11 -0.43
N GLY A 118 14.34 16.65 -1.68
CA GLY A 118 15.46 16.43 -2.61
C GLY A 118 16.06 15.03 -2.57
N GLN A 119 15.81 14.23 -1.53
CA GLN A 119 16.24 12.83 -1.47
C GLN A 119 15.60 12.01 -2.59
N VAL A 120 16.37 11.16 -3.25
CA VAL A 120 15.87 10.27 -4.32
C VAL A 120 15.65 8.87 -3.74
N LEU A 121 14.43 8.35 -3.89
CA LEU A 121 14.03 7.02 -3.43
C LEU A 121 13.72 6.09 -4.61
N LYS A 122 14.11 4.84 -4.48
CA LYS A 122 13.67 3.71 -5.31
C LYS A 122 12.31 3.24 -4.81
N ILE A 123 11.26 3.47 -5.59
CA ILE A 123 9.89 3.07 -5.27
C ILE A 123 9.57 1.78 -6.04
N PRO A 124 9.33 0.65 -5.37
CA PRO A 124 9.08 -0.63 -6.04
C PRO A 124 7.89 -0.57 -7.02
N THR A 125 7.91 -1.38 -8.09
CA THR A 125 6.83 -1.47 -9.10
C THR A 125 6.08 -2.79 -9.08
N THR A 126 6.55 -3.79 -8.34
CA THR A 126 5.94 -5.14 -8.33
C THR A 126 4.80 -5.24 -7.33
N ARG A 127 3.59 -5.48 -7.84
CA ARG A 127 2.45 -6.03 -7.10
C ARG A 127 2.72 -7.50 -6.75
N ASN A 128 3.53 -7.78 -5.73
CA ASN A 128 3.49 -9.10 -5.10
C ASN A 128 2.34 -9.15 -4.10
N ALA A 129 1.12 -9.21 -4.65
CA ALA A 129 -0.02 -9.80 -3.98
C ALA A 129 0.16 -11.32 -3.95
N THR A 130 1.22 -11.80 -3.29
CA THR A 130 1.30 -13.20 -2.89
C THR A 130 0.66 -13.25 -1.51
N ALA A 131 -0.59 -13.72 -1.48
CA ALA A 131 -1.35 -13.98 -0.28
C ALA A 131 -0.53 -14.84 0.71
N SER A 132 0.03 -14.21 1.72
CA SER A 132 0.57 -14.91 2.88
C SER A 132 -0.61 -15.34 3.75
N ARG A 133 -0.88 -16.65 3.77
CA ARG A 133 -1.80 -17.30 4.71
C ARG A 133 -1.21 -17.30 6.12
N GLY A 134 -1.14 -16.11 6.71
CA GLY A 134 -0.79 -15.86 8.10
C GLY A 134 -1.11 -14.41 8.41
N LEU A 135 -2.15 -14.15 9.21
CA LEU A 135 -2.67 -12.84 9.63
C LEU A 135 -2.29 -11.67 8.69
N SER A 136 -2.62 -11.77 7.40
CA SER A 136 -2.26 -10.75 6.42
C SER A 136 -3.26 -9.62 6.50
N LEU A 137 -3.06 -8.72 7.47
CA LEU A 137 -3.85 -7.49 7.56
C LEU A 137 -3.68 -6.65 6.29
N SER A 138 -4.79 -6.21 5.72
CA SER A 138 -4.78 -5.35 4.55
C SER A 138 -4.26 -3.95 4.90
N TRP A 139 -3.89 -3.17 3.90
CA TRP A 139 -3.55 -1.76 4.09
C TRP A 139 -4.66 -0.99 4.84
N ARG A 140 -5.93 -1.25 4.50
CA ARG A 140 -7.08 -0.61 5.13
C ARG A 140 -7.18 -0.94 6.61
N ASP A 141 -6.83 -2.17 6.99
CA ASP A 141 -6.81 -2.60 8.39
C ASP A 141 -5.71 -1.89 9.17
N ILE A 142 -4.50 -1.80 8.60
CA ILE A 142 -3.36 -1.10 9.22
C ILE A 142 -3.63 0.39 9.38
N GLU A 143 -4.20 1.03 8.36
CA GLU A 143 -4.61 2.42 8.41
C GLU A 143 -5.69 2.63 9.49
N LEU A 144 -6.71 1.78 9.53
CA LEU A 144 -7.78 1.86 10.53
C LEU A 144 -7.24 1.69 11.97
N MET A 145 -6.33 0.74 12.19
CA MET A 145 -5.60 0.60 13.46
C MET A 145 -4.82 1.87 13.81
N ALA A 146 -4.08 2.44 12.84
CA ALA A 146 -3.28 3.63 13.07
C ALA A 146 -4.14 4.86 13.40
N ARG A 147 -5.34 4.98 12.82
CA ARG A 147 -6.30 6.04 13.16
C ARG A 147 -6.75 5.92 14.61
N VAL A 148 -7.10 4.71 15.05
CA VAL A 148 -7.47 4.44 16.44
C VAL A 148 -6.32 4.75 17.38
N VAL A 149 -5.11 4.25 17.12
CA VAL A 149 -3.92 4.51 17.94
C VAL A 149 -3.61 6.00 18.02
N SER A 150 -3.74 6.73 16.91
CA SER A 150 -3.51 8.19 16.88
C SER A 150 -4.46 8.95 17.80
N ALA A 151 -5.70 8.48 17.93
CA ALA A 151 -6.73 9.13 18.73
C ALA A 151 -6.69 8.68 20.20
N GLU A 152 -6.62 7.37 20.45
CA GLU A 152 -6.69 6.77 21.79
C GLU A 152 -5.41 6.97 22.61
N ALA A 153 -4.26 7.00 21.95
CA ALA A 153 -2.96 7.18 22.58
C ALA A 153 -2.34 8.55 22.25
N LYS A 154 -3.17 9.56 21.98
CA LYS A 154 -2.72 10.92 21.72
C LYS A 154 -2.05 11.49 22.97
N GLY A 155 -0.78 11.88 22.84
CA GLY A 155 0.03 12.41 23.95
C GLY A 155 0.63 11.34 24.86
N GLU A 156 0.37 10.06 24.60
CA GLU A 156 1.02 8.95 25.31
C GLU A 156 2.45 8.74 24.79
N PRO A 157 3.36 8.18 25.62
CA PRO A 157 4.66 7.74 25.16
C PRO A 157 4.51 6.69 24.05
N PHE A 158 5.54 6.53 23.22
CA PHE A 158 5.51 5.57 22.10
C PHE A 158 5.13 4.15 22.54
N VAL A 159 5.60 3.71 23.71
CA VAL A 159 5.23 2.42 24.32
C VAL A 159 3.72 2.31 24.56
N GLY A 160 3.05 3.39 24.96
CA GLY A 160 1.59 3.45 25.12
C GLY A 160 0.84 3.37 23.79
N GLN A 161 1.39 3.96 22.72
CA GLN A 161 0.83 3.81 21.37
C GLN A 161 0.95 2.36 20.88
N VAL A 162 2.09 1.70 21.12
CA VAL A 162 2.29 0.28 20.81
C VAL A 162 1.33 -0.59 21.62
N ALA A 163 1.11 -0.24 22.89
CA ALA A 163 0.20 -0.97 23.78
C ALA A 163 -1.24 -0.99 23.26
N VAL A 164 -1.79 0.14 22.79
CA VAL A 164 -3.13 0.18 22.19
C VAL A 164 -3.20 -0.67 20.91
N ALA A 165 -2.18 -0.60 20.05
CA ALA A 165 -2.11 -1.43 18.86
C ALA A 165 -2.06 -2.94 19.20
N ALA A 166 -1.30 -3.31 20.24
CA ALA A 166 -1.18 -4.68 20.71
C ALA A 166 -2.52 -5.21 21.24
N VAL A 167 -3.29 -4.41 21.99
CA VAL A 167 -4.64 -4.79 22.44
C VAL A 167 -5.55 -5.12 21.25
N ILE A 168 -5.52 -4.34 20.17
CA ILE A 168 -6.31 -4.64 18.95
C ILE A 168 -5.91 -6.01 18.38
N LEU A 169 -4.61 -6.29 18.30
CA LEU A 169 -4.11 -7.58 17.80
C LEU A 169 -4.42 -8.75 18.76
N ASN A 170 -4.44 -8.51 20.06
CA ASN A 170 -4.82 -9.50 21.06
C ASN A 170 -6.31 -9.83 20.98
N ARG A 171 -7.17 -8.82 20.78
CA ARG A 171 -8.59 -9.02 20.48
C ARG A 171 -8.78 -9.84 19.22
N LEU A 172 -8.02 -9.56 18.16
CA LEU A 172 -8.09 -10.31 16.89
C LEU A 172 -7.75 -11.79 17.03
N LYS A 173 -6.89 -12.14 17.99
CA LYS A 173 -6.53 -13.54 18.30
C LYS A 173 -7.48 -14.21 19.30
N SER A 174 -8.31 -13.43 19.99
CA SER A 174 -9.16 -13.93 21.07
C SER A 174 -10.52 -14.38 20.54
N PRO A 175 -11.03 -15.55 20.98
CA PRO A 175 -12.37 -16.01 20.61
C PRO A 175 -13.49 -15.14 21.21
N LEU A 176 -13.17 -14.23 22.14
CA LEU A 176 -14.12 -13.33 22.79
C LEU A 176 -14.48 -12.11 21.93
N PHE A 177 -13.76 -11.88 20.83
CA PHE A 177 -13.92 -10.70 19.99
C PHE A 177 -14.10 -11.10 18.51
N PRO A 178 -14.61 -10.19 17.67
CA PRO A 178 -14.63 -10.38 16.24
C PRO A 178 -13.25 -10.69 15.69
N ASN A 179 -13.20 -11.55 14.68
CA ASN A 179 -11.96 -12.00 14.03
C ASN A 179 -11.54 -11.11 12.85
N THR A 180 -11.98 -9.85 12.82
CA THR A 180 -11.58 -8.86 11.81
C THR A 180 -11.25 -7.53 12.47
N ILE A 181 -10.31 -6.78 11.89
CA ILE A 181 -9.91 -5.45 12.41
C ILE A 181 -11.10 -4.47 12.41
N PRO A 182 -11.89 -4.33 11.33
CA PRO A 182 -13.10 -3.50 11.37
C PRO A 182 -14.09 -3.97 12.43
N GLY A 183 -14.29 -5.29 12.58
CA GLY A 183 -15.18 -5.85 13.59
C GLY A 183 -14.78 -5.46 15.02
N ILE A 184 -13.48 -5.45 15.32
CA ILE A 184 -12.96 -5.04 16.63
C ILE A 184 -13.07 -3.53 16.83
N ILE A 185 -12.74 -2.75 15.79
CA ILE A 185 -12.68 -1.29 15.90
C ILE A 185 -14.07 -0.67 15.99
N TYR A 186 -15.04 -1.17 15.21
CA TYR A 186 -16.40 -0.65 15.22
C TYR A 186 -17.32 -1.32 16.25
N GLN A 187 -16.77 -2.14 17.15
CA GLN A 187 -17.56 -2.67 18.26
C GLN A 187 -18.12 -1.54 19.12
N PRO A 188 -19.38 -1.67 19.59
CA PRO A 188 -19.96 -0.62 20.38
C PRO A 188 -19.12 -0.23 21.59
N TRP A 189 -18.79 1.05 21.71
CA TRP A 189 -17.99 1.63 22.80
C TRP A 189 -16.55 1.09 22.95
N ALA A 190 -16.01 0.39 21.94
CA ALA A 190 -14.66 -0.18 22.02
C ALA A 190 -13.54 0.88 21.94
N PHE A 191 -13.78 1.95 21.17
CA PHE A 191 -12.86 3.07 20.97
C PHE A 191 -13.67 4.36 20.84
N THR A 192 -13.38 5.36 21.68
CA THR A 192 -14.14 6.62 21.68
C THR A 192 -13.91 7.40 20.38
N ALA A 193 -12.73 7.23 19.78
CA ALA A 193 -12.35 7.84 18.50
C ALA A 193 -13.33 7.56 17.35
N VAL A 194 -14.04 6.43 17.38
CA VAL A 194 -15.04 6.04 16.37
C VAL A 194 -16.25 6.95 16.44
N TYR A 195 -16.76 7.19 17.65
CA TYR A 195 -17.98 7.96 17.91
C TYR A 195 -17.77 9.45 17.80
N ASP A 196 -16.62 9.92 18.26
CA ASP A 196 -16.24 11.34 18.22
C ASP A 196 -15.81 11.79 16.81
N GLY A 197 -15.87 10.89 15.81
CA GLY A 197 -15.49 11.15 14.42
C GLY A 197 -13.99 11.32 14.20
N GLN A 198 -13.17 11.24 15.24
CA GLN A 198 -11.70 11.38 15.15
C GLN A 198 -11.06 10.29 14.29
N ILE A 199 -11.71 9.13 14.15
CA ILE A 199 -11.29 8.07 13.22
C ILE A 199 -11.33 8.48 11.75
N ASN A 200 -11.90 9.64 11.40
CA ASN A 200 -11.85 10.17 10.04
C ASN A 200 -10.60 11.02 9.77
N ALA A 201 -9.87 11.42 10.82
CA ALA A 201 -8.63 12.15 10.69
C ALA A 201 -7.50 11.24 10.16
N PRO A 202 -6.53 11.80 9.41
CA PRO A 202 -5.36 11.05 8.99
C PRO A 202 -4.52 10.62 10.21
N PRO A 203 -3.98 9.38 10.24
CA PRO A 203 -3.11 8.94 11.33
C PRO A 203 -1.82 9.74 11.42
N THR A 204 -1.24 9.79 12.61
CA THR A 204 0.13 10.30 12.80
C THR A 204 1.16 9.26 12.33
N SER A 205 2.36 9.73 11.98
CA SER A 205 3.48 8.84 11.64
C SER A 205 3.86 7.92 12.81
N SER A 206 3.80 8.43 14.05
CA SER A 206 4.09 7.64 15.25
C SER A 206 3.10 6.49 15.45
N ALA A 207 1.82 6.68 15.10
CA ALA A 207 0.82 5.62 15.21
C ALA A 207 1.06 4.50 14.18
N TYR A 208 1.49 4.84 12.95
CA TYR A 208 1.92 3.84 11.98
C TYR A 208 3.12 3.04 12.48
N GLU A 209 4.10 3.70 13.11
CA GLU A 209 5.26 3.04 13.70
C GLU A 209 4.89 2.15 14.90
N ALA A 210 3.90 2.56 15.68
CA ALA A 210 3.39 1.80 16.81
C ALA A 210 2.63 0.54 16.38
N VAL A 211 1.72 0.67 15.41
CA VAL A 211 1.06 -0.49 14.78
C VAL A 211 2.10 -1.42 14.15
N ALA A 212 3.10 -0.83 13.50
CA ALA A 212 4.20 -1.56 12.91
C ALA A 212 5.01 -2.38 13.93
N ALA A 213 5.26 -1.82 15.12
CA ALA A 213 5.90 -2.50 16.23
C ALA A 213 5.07 -3.66 16.78
N ALA A 214 3.77 -3.43 17.02
CA ALA A 214 2.87 -4.47 17.50
C ALA A 214 2.76 -5.65 16.51
N LEU A 215 2.70 -5.36 15.20
CA LEU A 215 2.69 -6.38 14.15
C LEU A 215 3.99 -7.21 14.08
N ARG A 216 5.13 -6.64 14.51
CA ARG A 216 6.39 -7.38 14.67
C ARG A 216 6.43 -8.24 15.94
N GLY A 217 5.35 -8.26 16.71
CA GLY A 217 5.22 -9.05 17.93
C GLY A 217 5.57 -8.30 19.22
N TRP A 218 5.83 -6.99 19.16
CA TRP A 218 6.05 -6.24 20.39
C TRP A 218 4.71 -5.96 21.08
N ASP A 219 4.44 -6.68 22.16
CA ASP A 219 3.31 -6.44 23.06
C ASP A 219 3.81 -6.03 24.46
N PRO A 220 3.83 -4.73 24.79
CA PRO A 220 4.23 -4.26 26.12
C PRO A 220 3.15 -4.49 27.20
N THR A 221 1.96 -4.98 26.82
CA THR A 221 0.81 -5.12 27.73
C THR A 221 0.71 -6.48 28.40
N GLY A 222 1.51 -7.46 27.94
CA GLY A 222 1.45 -8.83 28.44
C GLY A 222 0.16 -9.56 28.05
N GLY A 223 -0.38 -9.31 26.85
CA GLY A 223 -1.59 -9.98 26.36
C GLY A 223 -2.89 -9.34 26.79
N ALA A 224 -2.91 -8.03 27.08
CA ALA A 224 -4.12 -7.35 27.52
C ALA A 224 -5.21 -7.32 26.42
N LEU A 225 -6.46 -7.40 26.86
CA LEU A 225 -7.65 -7.28 26.01
C LEU A 225 -8.43 -5.99 26.30
N TYR A 226 -8.19 -5.39 27.46
CA TYR A 226 -8.87 -4.20 27.96
C TYR A 226 -7.84 -3.16 28.41
N TYR A 227 -8.20 -1.90 28.29
CA TYR A 227 -7.46 -0.80 28.91
C TYR A 227 -8.42 0.32 29.32
N TRP A 228 -8.02 1.11 30.32
CA TRP A 228 -8.77 2.29 30.73
C TRP A 228 -7.84 3.33 31.34
N ASN A 229 -8.28 4.58 31.31
CA ASN A 229 -7.65 5.64 32.10
C ASN A 229 -8.23 5.62 33.53
N PRO A 230 -7.42 5.36 34.57
CA PRO A 230 -7.91 5.25 35.94
C PRO A 230 -8.53 6.54 36.48
N ALA A 231 -8.15 7.70 35.94
CA ALA A 231 -8.72 9.00 36.32
C ALA A 231 -10.10 9.27 35.69
N LYS A 232 -10.50 8.49 34.67
CA LYS A 232 -11.78 8.69 33.94
C LYS A 232 -12.74 7.50 34.02
N ALA A 233 -12.27 6.34 34.47
CA ALA A 233 -13.07 5.12 34.46
C ALA A 233 -14.18 5.16 35.51
N THR A 234 -15.43 5.17 35.05
CA THR A 234 -16.63 5.11 35.89
C THR A 234 -17.23 3.70 35.98
N ASN A 235 -16.95 2.83 35.01
CA ASN A 235 -17.44 1.45 35.01
C ASN A 235 -16.67 0.61 36.03
N THR A 236 -17.35 0.11 37.06
CA THR A 236 -16.72 -0.66 38.15
C THR A 236 -16.22 -2.03 37.69
N TRP A 237 -16.78 -2.61 36.62
CA TRP A 237 -16.40 -3.93 36.11
C TRP A 237 -14.92 -4.00 35.69
N VAL A 238 -14.34 -2.93 35.13
CA VAL A 238 -12.94 -2.94 34.67
C VAL A 238 -11.95 -3.20 35.81
N TRP A 239 -12.30 -2.79 37.03
CA TRP A 239 -11.47 -2.98 38.23
C TRP A 239 -11.49 -4.42 38.77
N THR A 240 -12.36 -5.28 38.24
CA THR A 240 -12.38 -6.73 38.52
C THR A 240 -11.46 -7.53 37.59
N ARG A 241 -10.83 -6.86 36.62
CA ARG A 241 -9.93 -7.48 35.64
C ARG A 241 -8.54 -7.64 36.19
N GLN A 242 -7.83 -8.64 35.67
CA GLN A 242 -6.46 -8.86 36.09
C GLN A 242 -5.56 -7.86 35.39
N ILE A 243 -5.04 -6.90 36.15
CA ILE A 243 -4.11 -5.89 35.65
C ILE A 243 -2.81 -6.59 35.21
N THR A 244 -2.37 -6.26 34.00
CA THR A 244 -1.15 -6.81 33.38
C THR A 244 -0.06 -5.75 33.22
N ALA A 245 -0.42 -4.48 33.02
CA ALA A 245 0.53 -3.38 32.90
C ALA A 245 -0.10 -2.02 33.22
N VAL A 246 0.76 -1.05 33.54
CA VAL A 246 0.42 0.39 33.59
C VAL A 246 1.41 1.11 32.68
N ILE A 247 0.92 1.78 31.64
CA ILE A 247 1.75 2.43 30.63
C ILE A 247 1.15 3.80 30.35
N GLY A 248 1.94 4.85 30.61
CA GLY A 248 1.46 6.22 30.52
C GLY A 248 0.23 6.44 31.42
N ASN A 249 -0.87 6.94 30.84
CA ASN A 249 -2.11 7.17 31.59
C ASN A 249 -3.09 6.00 31.57
N HIS A 250 -2.68 4.83 31.08
CA HIS A 250 -3.57 3.69 30.90
C HIS A 250 -3.17 2.49 31.77
N ILE A 251 -4.18 1.86 32.37
CA ILE A 251 -4.08 0.52 32.95
C ILE A 251 -4.53 -0.47 31.88
N PHE A 252 -3.80 -1.58 31.74
CA PHE A 252 -4.06 -2.68 30.81
C PHE A 252 -4.39 -3.95 31.59
N ALA A 253 -5.35 -4.74 31.10
CA ALA A 253 -5.83 -5.94 31.78
C ALA A 253 -6.39 -7.04 30.86
N ARG A 254 -6.58 -8.23 31.46
CA ARG A 254 -7.26 -9.41 30.89
C ARG A 254 -8.51 -9.79 31.68
#